data_AF-A0A660Y3X1-F1
#
_entry.id   AF-A0A660Y3X1-F1
#
_cell.length_a   1.000
_cell.length_b   1.000
_cell.length_c   1.000
_cell.angle_alpha   90.00
_cell.angle_beta   90.00
_cell.angle_gamma   90.00
#
_symmetry.space_group_name_H-M   'P 1'
#
loop_
_entity.id
_entity.type
_entity.pdbx_description
1 polymer ?
#
loop_
_entity_poly.entity_id
_entity_poly.type
_entity_poly.pdbx_seq_one_letter_code
_entity_poly.pdbx_strand_id
1 'polypeptide(L)' 'MRSIAVIGVGYVGLVTGACFSDLGNEVWCVDIDEGKISKLRKGTPPFYEPGLEEMVRRNLRAGRL' A
#
# COMPACT_ATOMS: atom_id res chain seq x y z
N MET A 1 2.47 17.23 2.85
CA MET A 1 2.99 15.86 3.07
C MET A 1 2.77 15.52 4.54
N ARG A 2 2.13 14.39 4.83
CA ARG A 2 1.89 13.88 6.19
C ARG A 2 2.29 12.41 6.26
N SER A 3 2.55 11.93 7.47
CA SER A 3 2.72 10.49 7.73
C SER A 3 1.38 9.89 8.15
N ILE A 4 0.94 8.84 7.47
CA ILE A 4 -0.37 8.20 7.65
C ILE A 4 -0.15 6.71 7.90
N ALA A 5 -0.67 6.19 9.01
CA ALA A 5 -0.72 4.75 9.25
C ALA A 5 -2.09 4.21 8.85
N VAL A 6 -2.11 3.14 8.04
CA VAL A 6 -3.34 2.43 7.67
C VAL A 6 -3.27 1.01 8.25
N ILE A 7 -4.14 0.74 9.22
CA ILE A 7 -4.22 -0.55 9.91
C ILE A 7 -5.23 -1.43 9.18
N GLY A 8 -4.74 -2.52 8.61
CA GLY A 8 -5.46 -3.45 7.75
C GLY A 8 -5.06 -3.30 6.28
N VAL A 9 -4.50 -4.35 5.68
CA VAL A 9 -4.11 -4.45 4.26
C VAL A 9 -5.12 -5.35 3.54
N GLY A 10 -6.40 -5.09 3.81
CA GLY A 10 -7.53 -5.60 3.03
C GLY A 10 -7.86 -4.66 1.88
N TYR A 11 -9.01 -4.88 1.23
CA TYR A 11 -9.46 -4.07 0.10
C TYR A 11 -9.51 -2.57 0.45
N VAL A 12 -10.23 -2.22 1.52
CA VAL A 12 -10.39 -0.82 1.94
C VAL A 12 -9.04 -0.20 2.31
N GLY A 13 -8.32 -0.81 3.26
CA GLY A 13 -7.10 -0.21 3.78
C GLY A 13 -5.97 -0.09 2.76
N LEU A 14 -5.71 -1.13 1.94
CA LEU A 14 -4.63 -1.04 0.95
C LEU A 14 -4.96 -0.04 -0.16
N VAL A 15 -6.19 -0.03 -0.67
CA VAL A 15 -6.57 0.93 -1.73
C VAL A 15 -6.49 2.35 -1.19
N THR A 16 -7.01 2.61 0.01
CA THR A 16 -6.91 3.92 0.65
C THR A 16 -5.45 4.33 0.89
N GLY A 17 -4.62 3.43 1.41
CA GLY A 17 -3.21 3.68 1.65
C GLY A 17 -2.43 3.97 0.37
N ALA A 18 -2.66 3.19 -0.69
CA ALA A 18 -2.04 3.41 -1.99
C ALA A 18 -2.44 4.78 -2.57
N CYS A 19 -3.73 5.15 -2.51
CA CYS A 19 -4.19 6.46 -2.95
C CYS A 19 -3.57 7.61 -2.15
N PHE A 20 -3.47 7.51 -0.82
CA PHE A 20 -2.82 8.54 -0.01
C PHE A 20 -1.33 8.68 -0.34
N SER A 21 -0.66 7.57 -0.62
CA SER A 21 0.74 7.55 -1.03
C SER A 21 0.94 8.20 -2.41
N ASP A 22 0.01 7.94 -3.34
CA ASP A 22 0.01 8.53 -4.68
C ASP A 22 -0.26 10.03 -4.66
N LEU A 23 -1.04 10.50 -3.69
CA LEU A 23 -1.23 11.92 -3.37
C LEU A 23 -0.01 12.56 -2.67
N GLY A 24 1.08 11.81 -2.48
CA GLY A 24 2.35 12.33 -1.97
C GLY A 24 2.54 12.27 -0.47
N ASN A 25 1.75 11.48 0.26
CA ASN A 25 1.95 11.25 1.69
C ASN A 25 2.90 10.07 1.93
N GLU A 26 3.55 10.06 3.08
CA GLU A 26 4.27 8.88 3.57
C GLU A 26 3.25 7.97 4.25
N VAL A 27 3.06 6.77 3.73
CA VAL A 27 2.03 5.83 4.19
C VAL A 27 2.68 4.58 4.74
N TRP A 28 2.20 4.14 5.90
CA TRP A 28 2.60 2.90 6.53
C TRP A 28 1.40 1.94 6.55
N CYS A 29 1.47 0.91 5.71
CA CYS A 29 0.48 -0.17 5.71
C CYS A 29 0.84 -1.24 6.75
N VAL A 30 -0.04 -1.47 7.71
CA VAL A 30 0.16 -2.41 8.82
C VAL A 30 -0.90 -3.49 8.78
N ASP A 31 -0.52 -4.77 8.85
CA ASP A 31 -1.45 -5.91 8.95
C ASP A 31 -0.84 -6.95 9.89
N ILE A 32 -1.69 -7.76 10.53
CA ILE A 32 -1.27 -8.90 11.34
C ILE A 32 -0.82 -10.09 10.47
N ASP A 33 -1.26 -10.13 9.22
CA ASP A 33 -0.91 -11.17 8.25
C ASP A 33 0.43 -10.83 7.57
N GLU A 34 1.49 -11.49 8.04
CA GLU A 34 2.85 -11.34 7.48
C GLU A 34 2.93 -11.71 5.99
N GLY A 35 2.07 -12.63 5.51
CA GLY A 35 2.01 -13.04 4.12
C GLY A 35 1.54 -11.89 3.21
N LYS A 36 0.54 -11.12 3.65
CA LYS A 36 0.09 -9.91 2.94
C LYS A 36 1.18 -8.85 2.90
N ILE A 37 1.86 -8.62 4.02
CA ILE A 37 2.95 -7.63 4.10
C ILE A 37 4.13 -8.04 3.22
N SER A 38 4.51 -9.32 3.21
CA SER A 38 5.58 -9.86 2.35
C SER A 38 5.27 -9.70 0.86
N LYS A 39 4.02 -9.97 0.44
CA LYS A 39 3.57 -9.71 -0.94
C LYS A 39 3.58 -8.22 -1.27
N LEU A 40 3.05 -7.38 -0.37
CA LEU A 40 3.00 -5.93 -0.56
C LEU A 40 4.39 -5.33 -0.75
N ARG A 41 5.37 -5.73 0.09
CA ARG A 41 6.78 -5.29 -0.03
C ARG A 41 7.43 -5.68 -1.35
N LYS A 42 6.96 -6.73 -2.01
CA LYS A 42 7.40 -7.15 -3.36
C LYS A 42 6.66 -6.41 -4.49
N GLY A 43 5.79 -5.46 -4.15
CA GLY A 43 4.96 -4.74 -5.11
C GLY A 43 3.83 -5.58 -5.67
N THR A 44 3.33 -6.57 -4.91
CA THR A 44 2.21 -7.42 -5.30
C THR A 44 1.09 -7.29 -4.25
N PRO A 45 -0.05 -6.67 -4.59
CA PRO A 45 -1.21 -6.62 -3.70
C PRO A 45 -1.72 -8.03 -3.32
N PRO A 46 -2.35 -8.22 -2.14
CA PRO A 46 -2.83 -9.53 -1.71
C PRO A 46 -4.14 -9.97 -2.41
N PHE A 47 -4.75 -9.10 -3.22
CA PHE A 47 -5.95 -9.34 -4.03
C PHE A 47 -5.81 -8.62 -5.38
N TYR A 48 -6.62 -9.01 -6.37
CA TYR A 48 -6.66 -8.33 -7.66
C TYR A 48 -7.55 -7.09 -7.59
N GLU A 49 -7.02 -5.96 -8.04
CA GLU A 49 -7.74 -4.71 -8.26
C GLU A 49 -7.10 -4.00 -9.46
N PRO A 50 -7.87 -3.62 -10.51
CA PRO A 50 -7.34 -2.93 -11.68
C PRO A 50 -6.47 -1.72 -11.33
N GLY A 51 -5.22 -1.70 -11.80
CA GLY A 51 -4.27 -0.60 -11.62
C GLY A 51 -3.60 -0.51 -10.24
N LEU A 52 -4.05 -1.28 -9.24
CA LEU A 52 -3.48 -1.22 -7.88
C LEU A 52 -2.02 -1.69 -7.85
N GLU A 53 -1.67 -2.75 -8.57
CA GLU A 53 -0.30 -3.27 -8.62
C GLU A 53 0.70 -2.23 -9.16
N GLU A 54 0.32 -1.51 -10.21
CA GLU A 54 1.14 -0.44 -10.77
C GLU A 54 1.30 0.72 -9.78
N MET A 55 0.20 1.14 -9.14
CA MET A 55 0.19 2.21 -8.15
C MET A 55 1.04 1.87 -6.92
N VAL A 56 0.92 0.65 -6.40
CA VAL A 56 1.74 0.14 -5.29
C VAL A 56 3.22 0.16 -5.70
N ARG A 57 3.58 -0.42 -6.86
CA ARG A 57 4.98 -0.43 -7.32
C ARG A 57 5.55 0.96 -7.51
N ARG A 58 4.76 1.90 -8.05
CA ARG A 58 5.17 3.31 -8.21
C ARG A 58 5.49 3.94 -6.86
N ASN A 59 4.63 3.74 -5.87
CA ASN A 59 4.79 4.37 -4.56
C ASN A 59 5.85 3.69 -3.66
N LEU A 60 6.06 2.38 -3.79
CA LEU A 60 7.21 1.67 -3.21
C LEU A 60 8.53 2.22 -3.78
N ARG A 61 8.63 2.38 -5.10
CA ARG A 61 9.83 2.98 -5.74
C ARG A 61 10.06 4.42 -5.30
N ALA A 62 8.98 5.15 -5.02
CA ALA A 62 9.06 6.52 -4.51
C ALA A 62 9.33 6.61 -3.01
N GLY A 63 9.39 5.49 -2.28
CA GLY A 63 9.65 5.45 -0.84
C GLY A 63 8.53 6.04 0.02
N ARG A 64 7.27 5.94 -0.44
CA ARG A 64 6.11 6.57 0.22
C ARG A 64 5.03 5.58 0.68
N LEU A 65 5.20 4.27 0.50
CA LEU A 65 4.26 3.21 0.89
C LEU A 65 5.03 2.04 1.51
#